data_AF-A0A4Q4Y5W6-F1
#
_entry.id   AF-A0A4Q4Y5W6-F1
#
_cell.length_a   1.000
_cell.length_b   1.000
_cell.length_c   1.000
_cell.angle_alpha   90.00
_cell.angle_beta   90.00
_cell.angle_gamma   90.00
#
_symmetry.space_group_name_H-M   'P 1'
#
loop_
_entity.id
_entity.type
_entity.pdbx_description
1 polymer ?
#
loop_
_entity_poly.entity_id
_entity_poly.type
_entity_poly.pdbx_seq_one_letter_code
_entity_poly.pdbx_strand_id
1 'polypeptide(L)'
;MSPLQPNTRPPQVEFTEHTSLLMEEGQLVVTVNGETANLIQGDLIFIPARTPFTYYAPAAATKFLYVNSGRDGLQSQLTRNSIPWDYTSYPQYAP
;
A
#
# COMPACT_ATOMS: atom_id res chain seq x y z
N MET A 1 6.13 -1.85 2.36
CA MET A 1 5.83 -0.41 2.27
C MET A 1 6.58 0.31 3.37
N SER A 2 7.19 1.46 3.05
CA SER A 2 7.90 2.31 4.02
C SER A 2 6.93 3.26 4.73
N PRO A 3 7.30 3.81 5.90
CA PRO A 3 6.49 4.80 6.59
C PRO A 3 6.19 6.04 5.76
N LEU A 4 5.07 6.68 6.05
CA LEU A 4 4.78 8.02 5.54
C LEU A 4 5.80 9.02 6.12
N GLN A 5 6.37 9.88 5.28
CA GLN A 5 7.28 10.92 5.74
C GLN A 5 6.54 11.91 6.66
N PRO A 6 7.22 12.45 7.70
CA PRO A 6 6.63 13.47 8.55
C PRO A 6 6.03 14.63 7.74
N ASN A 7 4.86 15.13 8.16
CA ASN A 7 4.12 16.22 7.52
C ASN A 7 3.60 15.94 6.08
N THR A 8 3.67 14.70 5.60
CA THR A 8 3.05 14.29 4.35
C THR A 8 1.66 13.72 4.61
N ARG A 9 0.70 13.94 3.70
CA ARG A 9 -0.61 13.29 3.76
C ARG A 9 -0.61 12.03 2.91
N PRO A 10 -1.31 10.96 3.32
CA PRO A 10 -1.43 9.77 2.49
C PRO A 10 -2.12 10.16 1.18
N PRO A 11 -1.59 9.75 0.01
CA PRO A 11 -2.21 10.06 -1.27
C PRO A 11 -3.57 9.35 -1.36
N GLN A 12 -4.54 10.04 -1.96
CA GLN A 12 -5.76 9.39 -2.40
C GLN A 12 -5.50 8.75 -3.77
N VAL A 13 -5.83 7.46 -3.86
CA VAL A 13 -5.70 6.68 -5.08
C VAL A 13 -7.04 6.05 -5.44
N GLU A 14 -7.19 5.73 -6.71
CA GLU A 14 -8.29 4.93 -7.25
C GLU A 14 -7.70 3.95 -8.27
N PHE A 15 -8.11 2.69 -8.20
CA PHE A 15 -7.72 1.68 -9.18
C PHE A 15 -8.92 1.29 -10.04
N THR A 16 -8.69 1.04 -11.33
CA THR A 16 -9.72 0.58 -12.27
C THR A 16 -10.15 -0.87 -12.02
N GLU A 17 -9.33 -1.63 -11.30
CA GLU A 17 -9.46 -3.07 -11.06
C GLU A 17 -9.74 -3.37 -9.58
N HIS A 18 -10.33 -4.54 -9.31
CA HIS A 18 -10.50 -5.02 -7.94
C HIS A 18 -9.13 -5.33 -7.32
N THR A 19 -8.98 -5.02 -6.03
CA THR A 19 -7.73 -5.22 -5.30
C THR A 19 -7.99 -5.92 -3.98
N SER A 20 -7.04 -6.77 -3.58
CA SER A 20 -7.00 -7.38 -2.27
C SER A 20 -5.61 -7.32 -1.68
N LEU A 21 -5.55 -7.09 -0.38
CA LEU A 21 -4.32 -7.04 0.40
C LEU A 21 -4.50 -7.98 1.61
N LEU A 22 -3.56 -8.90 1.81
CA LEU A 22 -3.46 -9.73 3.01
C LEU A 22 -2.20 -9.35 3.77
N MET A 23 -2.37 -8.88 5.00
CA MET A 23 -1.28 -8.42 5.84
C MET A 23 -0.39 -9.57 6.33
N GLU A 24 0.92 -9.42 6.17
CA GLU A 24 1.92 -10.39 6.63
C GLU A 24 2.76 -9.86 7.81
N GLU A 25 3.12 -8.57 7.80
CA GLU A 25 3.98 -7.96 8.81
C GLU A 25 3.69 -6.45 8.93
N GLY A 26 3.83 -5.90 10.14
CA GLY A 26 3.65 -4.47 10.40
C GLY A 26 2.18 -4.08 10.50
N GLN A 27 1.86 -2.88 10.00
CA GLN A 27 0.51 -2.33 10.05
C GLN A 27 0.24 -1.54 8.77
N LEU A 28 -0.97 -1.64 8.24
CA LEU A 28 -1.44 -0.80 7.15
C LEU A 28 -2.72 -0.08 7.60
N VAL A 29 -2.71 1.24 7.53
CA VAL A 29 -3.91 2.05 7.76
C VAL A 29 -4.53 2.34 6.40
N VAL A 30 -5.80 2.01 6.25
CA VAL A 30 -6.56 2.24 5.02
C VAL A 30 -7.83 3.00 5.33
N THR A 31 -8.11 4.06 4.57
CA THR A 31 -9.37 4.80 4.66
C THR A 31 -10.15 4.65 3.35
N VAL A 32 -11.37 4.13 3.44
CA VAL A 32 -12.31 3.96 2.32
C VAL A 32 -13.62 4.62 2.69
N ASN A 33 -14.15 5.51 1.84
CA ASN A 33 -15.42 6.21 2.09
C ASN A 33 -15.51 6.91 3.48
N GLY A 34 -14.39 7.39 4.01
CA GLY A 34 -14.31 8.04 5.33
C GLY A 34 -14.19 7.08 6.51
N GLU A 35 -14.36 5.77 6.30
CA GLU A 35 -14.10 4.75 7.32
C GLU A 35 -12.64 4.34 7.30
N THR A 36 -12.01 4.29 8.48
CA THR A 36 -10.59 3.95 8.62
C THR A 36 -10.43 2.61 9.32
N ALA A 37 -9.71 1.70 8.68
CA ALA A 37 -9.33 0.40 9.21
C ALA A 37 -7.81 0.36 9.49
N ASN A 38 -7.46 -0.21 10.64
CA ASN A 38 -6.07 -0.49 11.02
C ASN A 38 -5.82 -1.98 10.83
N LEU A 39 -5.18 -2.36 9.74
CA LEU A 39 -4.93 -3.75 9.38
C LEU A 39 -3.59 -4.19 9.96
N ILE A 40 -3.58 -5.34 10.61
CA ILE A 40 -2.39 -6.02 11.15
C ILE A 40 -2.28 -7.43 10.55
N GLN A 41 -1.23 -8.17 10.92
CA GLN A 41 -0.96 -9.50 10.38
C GLN A 41 -2.20 -10.43 10.43
N GLY A 42 -2.51 -11.04 9.28
CA GLY A 42 -3.67 -11.92 9.10
C GLY A 42 -4.92 -11.21 8.60
N ASP A 43 -5.01 -9.88 8.72
CA ASP A 43 -6.15 -9.13 8.21
C ASP A 43 -6.14 -9.06 6.68
N LEU A 44 -7.32 -9.14 6.10
CA LEU A 44 -7.55 -8.98 4.67
C LEU A 44 -8.47 -7.77 4.42
N ILE A 45 -8.11 -6.98 3.41
CA ILE A 45 -9.00 -5.96 2.86
C ILE A 45 -9.24 -6.23 1.38
N PHE A 46 -10.50 -6.09 0.97
CA PHE A 46 -10.93 -6.08 -0.42
C PHE A 46 -11.40 -4.67 -0.77
N ILE A 47 -10.87 -4.12 -1.86
CA ILE A 47 -11.24 -2.80 -2.38
C ILE A 47 -11.85 -3.02 -3.78
N PRO A 48 -13.15 -2.74 -3.97
CA PRO A 48 -13.77 -2.83 -5.28
C PRO A 48 -13.13 -1.87 -6.29
N ALA A 49 -13.18 -2.24 -7.57
CA ALA A 49 -12.81 -1.36 -8.67
C ALA A 49 -13.48 0.01 -8.57
N ARG A 50 -12.76 1.07 -8.95
CA ARG A 50 -13.21 2.47 -8.94
C ARG A 50 -13.68 2.97 -7.57
N THR A 51 -13.06 2.46 -6.51
CA THR A 51 -13.28 2.94 -5.14
C THR A 51 -12.08 3.81 -4.73
N PRO A 52 -12.26 5.12 -4.49
CA PRO A 52 -11.20 5.97 -3.96
C PRO A 52 -10.84 5.58 -2.52
N PHE A 53 -9.55 5.52 -2.22
CA PHE A 53 -9.06 5.22 -0.88
C PHE A 53 -7.70 5.88 -0.61
N THR A 54 -7.34 5.99 0.66
CA THR A 54 -5.97 6.36 1.08
C THR A 54 -5.37 5.19 1.84
N TYR A 55 -4.04 5.08 1.82
CA TYR A 55 -3.34 4.10 2.62
C TYR A 55 -1.97 4.64 3.08
N TYR A 56 -1.51 4.18 4.24
CA TYR A 56 -0.13 4.40 4.69
C TYR A 56 0.31 3.34 5.70
N ALA A 57 1.63 3.13 5.76
CA ALA A 57 2.26 2.29 6.76
C ALA A 57 2.74 3.16 7.94
N PRO A 58 2.28 2.94 9.18
CA PRO A 58 2.86 3.58 10.36
C PRO A 58 4.08 2.81 10.91
N ALA A 59 4.22 1.52 10.61
CA ALA A 59 5.33 0.69 11.09
C ALA A 59 6.59 0.86 10.22
N ALA A 60 7.77 0.71 10.84
CA ALA A 60 9.07 0.86 10.18
C ALA A 60 9.24 -0.02 8.93
N ALA A 61 8.64 -1.21 8.95
CA ALA A 61 8.45 -2.07 7.79
C ALA A 61 7.02 -2.62 7.81
N THR A 62 6.39 -2.68 6.64
CA THR A 62 5.04 -3.23 6.46
C THR A 62 5.04 -4.11 5.22
N LYS A 63 4.60 -5.36 5.34
CA LYS A 63 4.57 -6.33 4.24
C LYS A 63 3.18 -6.95 4.14
N PHE A 64 2.73 -7.11 2.91
CA PHE A 64 1.45 -7.71 2.59
C PHE A 64 1.54 -8.45 1.26
N LEU A 65 0.71 -9.48 1.10
CA LEU A 65 0.42 -10.05 -0.19
C LEU A 65 -0.58 -9.15 -0.90
N TYR A 66 -0.28 -8.78 -2.14
CA TYR A 66 -1.13 -7.95 -2.99
C TYR A 66 -1.61 -8.75 -4.20
N VAL A 67 -2.90 -8.70 -4.47
CA VAL A 67 -3.53 -9.32 -5.64
C VAL A 67 -4.46 -8.31 -6.29
N ASN A 68 -4.38 -8.16 -7.62
CA ASN A 68 -5.36 -7.42 -8.38
C ASN A 68 -5.80 -8.15 -9.65
N SER A 69 -6.98 -7.81 -10.16
CA SER A 69 -7.62 -8.51 -11.29
C SER A 69 -7.09 -8.13 -12.68
N GLY A 70 -6.19 -7.16 -12.81
CA GLY A 70 -5.78 -6.63 -14.11
C GLY A 70 -4.36 -6.07 -14.19
N ARG A 71 -4.04 -5.36 -15.27
CA ARG A 71 -2.68 -4.84 -15.51
C ARG A 71 -2.36 -3.57 -14.73
N ASP A 72 -3.38 -2.77 -14.43
CA ASP A 72 -3.24 -1.47 -13.79
C ASP A 72 -3.73 -1.56 -12.33
N GLY A 73 -2.80 -1.31 -11.40
CA GLY A 73 -3.04 -1.36 -9.96
C GLY A 73 -1.83 -0.87 -9.16
N LEU A 74 -1.82 -1.11 -7.85
CA LEU A 74 -0.78 -0.64 -6.93
C LEU A 74 0.63 -1.00 -7.41
N GLN A 75 0.88 -2.25 -7.80
CA GLN A 75 2.20 -2.68 -8.29
C GLN A 75 2.64 -1.84 -9.49
N SER A 76 1.79 -1.69 -10.51
CA SER A 76 2.11 -0.90 -11.71
C SER A 76 2.39 0.57 -11.40
N GLN A 77 1.70 1.15 -10.41
CA GLN A 77 1.91 2.53 -9.98
C GLN A 77 3.24 2.69 -9.26
N LEU A 78 3.55 1.76 -8.35
CA LEU A 78 4.80 1.78 -7.59
C LEU A 78 6.00 1.54 -8.51
N THR A 79 5.87 0.69 -9.54
CA THR A 79 7.01 0.36 -10.42
C THR A 79 7.26 1.39 -11.52
N ARG A 80 6.25 2.18 -11.92
CA ARG A 80 6.32 3.11 -13.06
C ARG A 80 7.53 4.06 -13.03
N ASN A 81 7.84 4.60 -11.86
CA ASN A 81 8.95 5.53 -11.64
C ASN A 81 10.03 4.94 -10.72
N SER A 82 10.09 3.61 -10.61
CA SER A 82 11.04 2.92 -9.75
C SER A 82 12.30 2.51 -10.50
N ILE A 83 13.34 2.14 -9.74
CA ILE A 83 14.54 1.48 -10.24
C ILE A 83 14.58 0.03 -9.73
N PRO A 84 15.28 -0.88 -10.42
CA PRO A 84 15.57 -2.20 -9.88
C PRO A 84 16.24 -2.10 -8.50
N TRP A 85 15.88 -3.02 -7.60
CA TRP A 85 16.35 -3.02 -6.24
C TRP A 85 16.68 -4.44 -5.79
N ASP A 86 17.93 -4.67 -5.39
CA ASP A 86 18.47 -6.01 -5.11
C ASP A 86 18.40 -6.41 -3.63
N TYR A 87 17.78 -5.58 -2.78
CA TYR A 87 17.67 -5.81 -1.34
C TYR A 87 16.21 -5.97 -0.90
N THR A 88 15.99 -6.78 0.13
CA THR A 88 14.66 -6.94 0.76
C THR A 88 14.32 -5.81 1.74
N SER A 89 15.26 -4.91 2.01
CA SER A 89 15.12 -3.75 2.89
C SER A 89 15.13 -2.44 2.10
N TYR A 90 14.55 -1.39 2.69
CA TYR A 90 14.65 -0.03 2.15
C TYR A 90 16.06 0.55 2.36
N PRO A 91 16.51 1.48 1.50
CA PRO A 91 17.73 2.23 1.76
C PRO A 91 17.58 3.05 3.05
N GLN A 92 18.62 3.10 3.88
CA GLN A 92 18.62 3.87 5.13
C GLN A 92 18.76 5.38 4.92
N TYR A 93 19.26 5.78 3.76
CA TYR A 93 19.47 7.17 3.37
C TYR A 93 18.95 7.38 1.95
N ALA A 94 18.43 8.57 1.66
CA ALA A 94 18.09 8.93 0.28
C ALA A 94 19.38 8.91 -0.57
N PRO A 95 19.35 8.30 -1.78
CA PRO A 95 20.47 8.33 -2.70
C PRO A 95 20.78 9.74 -3.22
#